data_AF-A0A7Z9KRR2-F1
#
_entry.id   AF-A0A7Z9KRR2-F1
#
_cell.length_a   1.000
_cell.length_b   1.000
_cell.length_c   1.000
_cell.angle_alpha   90.00
_cell.angle_beta   90.00
_cell.angle_gamma   90.00
#
_symmetry.space_group_name_H-M   'P 1'
#
loop_
_entity.id
_entity.type
_entity.pdbx_description
1 polymer ?
#
loop_
_entity_poly.entity_id
_entity_poly.type
_entity_poly.pdbx_seq_one_letter_code
_entity_poly.pdbx_strand_id
1 'polypeptide(L)'
;YCGMTNMAVQLTNVEEGDGGFACLPGSHKANFPCPGEIRLYHTHQNRIAQIPAKAGDVVLFVECLMHGSLPWTTDQQRRSVIIRYNSGVVAESLMGNYTPPVFYNELTSEQQLVISQPHYRNELVKDQEVRELLGDDFFD
;
A
#
# COMPACT_ATOMS: atom_id res chain seq x y z
N TYR A 1 1.35 14.03 -4.10
CA TYR A 1 0.16 13.33 -3.56
C TYR A 1 0.41 11.83 -3.68
N CYS A 2 0.08 11.05 -2.64
CA CYS A 2 0.23 9.60 -2.63
C CYS A 2 -1.13 9.00 -2.26
N GLY A 3 -1.81 8.36 -3.21
CA GLY A 3 -3.14 7.79 -2.99
C GLY A 3 -3.13 6.50 -2.17
N MET A 4 -2.03 5.75 -2.24
CA MET A 4 -1.88 4.44 -1.62
C MET A 4 -0.44 4.19 -1.15
N THR A 5 -0.33 3.66 0.07
CA THR A 5 0.92 3.19 0.66
C THR A 5 0.88 1.68 0.81
N ASN A 6 1.92 1.00 0.33
CA ASN A 6 2.08 -0.44 0.40
C ASN A 6 3.09 -0.80 1.49
N MET A 7 2.73 -1.81 2.28
CA MET A 7 3.62 -2.51 3.21
C MET A 7 3.83 -3.93 2.71
N ALA A 8 5.02 -4.26 2.20
CA ALA A 8 5.38 -5.61 1.81
C ALA A 8 6.21 -6.28 2.92
N VAL A 9 5.53 -7.00 3.81
CA VAL A 9 6.16 -7.80 4.87
C VAL A 9 6.80 -9.02 4.25
N GLN A 10 8.11 -9.19 4.39
CA GLN A 10 8.82 -10.36 3.89
C GLN A 10 8.71 -11.51 4.89
N LEU A 11 8.29 -12.69 4.42
CA LEU A 11 8.20 -13.92 5.21
C LEU A 11 9.36 -14.88 4.93
N THR A 12 10.28 -14.46 4.07
CA THR A 12 11.45 -15.23 3.65
C THR A 12 12.61 -14.26 3.47
N ASN A 13 13.83 -14.68 3.76
CA ASN A 13 15.00 -13.87 3.46
C ASN A 13 15.11 -13.64 1.95
N VAL A 14 15.43 -12.41 1.58
CA VAL A 14 15.74 -11.97 0.23
C VAL A 14 17.12 -11.35 0.31
N GLU A 15 18.12 -12.08 -0.18
CA GLU A 15 19.49 -11.61 -0.25
C GLU A 15 19.73 -10.81 -1.53
N GLU A 16 20.86 -10.09 -1.58
CA GLU A 16 21.28 -9.40 -2.80
C GLU A 16 21.50 -10.42 -3.93
N GLY A 17 20.89 -10.18 -5.09
CA GLY A 17 20.97 -11.07 -6.26
C GLY A 17 19.88 -12.15 -6.36
N ASP A 18 19.13 -12.41 -5.29
CA ASP A 18 18.03 -13.39 -5.31
C ASP A 18 16.86 -12.98 -6.21
N GLY A 19 16.77 -11.68 -6.51
CA GLY A 19 15.66 -11.05 -7.22
C GLY A 19 14.63 -10.47 -6.26
N GLY A 20 13.35 -10.63 -6.57
CA GLY A 20 12.29 -10.12 -5.70
C GLY A 20 12.06 -8.62 -5.86
N PHE A 21 11.59 -7.92 -4.81
CA PHE A 21 11.15 -6.53 -4.93
C PHE A 21 12.27 -5.62 -5.44
N ALA A 22 11.97 -4.85 -6.48
CA ALA A 22 12.86 -3.83 -6.99
C ALA A 22 12.08 -2.59 -7.43
N CYS A 23 12.75 -1.44 -7.43
CA CYS A 23 12.15 -0.18 -7.82
C CYS A 23 13.13 0.72 -8.58
N LEU A 24 12.59 1.69 -9.30
CA LEU A 24 13.35 2.83 -9.81
C LEU A 24 13.27 3.96 -8.77
N PRO A 25 14.33 4.23 -7.98
CA PRO A 25 14.27 5.20 -6.91
C PRO A 25 13.92 6.61 -7.43
N GLY A 26 13.07 7.33 -6.69
CA GLY A 26 12.65 8.69 -7.06
C GLY A 26 11.56 8.77 -8.14
N SER A 27 11.21 7.68 -8.81
CA SER A 27 10.20 7.66 -9.88
C SER A 27 8.79 8.12 -9.44
N HIS A 28 8.47 8.06 -8.15
CA HIS A 28 7.25 8.62 -7.56
C HIS A 28 7.14 10.16 -7.69
N LYS A 29 8.21 10.84 -8.12
CA LYS A 29 8.24 12.28 -8.44
C LYS A 29 8.43 12.55 -9.94
N ALA A 30 8.38 11.53 -10.79
CA ALA A 30 8.59 11.70 -12.22
C ALA A 30 7.42 12.48 -12.84
N ASN A 31 7.76 13.48 -13.67
CA ASN A 31 6.78 14.24 -14.46
C ASN A 31 6.65 13.73 -15.90
N PHE A 32 7.47 12.74 -16.28
CA PHE A 32 7.48 12.15 -17.62
C PHE A 32 7.40 10.62 -17.49
N PRO A 33 6.78 9.93 -18.47
CA PRO A 33 6.77 8.48 -18.51
C PRO A 33 8.20 7.92 -18.53
N CYS A 34 8.42 6.83 -17.78
CA CYS A 34 9.68 6.10 -17.89
C CYS A 34 9.80 5.47 -19.29
N PRO A 35 10.95 5.63 -19.98
CA PRO A 35 11.20 4.97 -21.25
C PRO A 35 10.93 3.46 -21.19
N GLY A 36 10.33 2.92 -22.26
CA GLY A 36 9.93 1.51 -22.34
C GLY A 36 11.07 0.54 -22.03
N GLU A 37 12.26 0.79 -22.58
CA GLU A 37 13.45 -0.04 -22.37
C GLU A 37 13.91 -0.12 -20.91
N ILE A 38 13.71 0.95 -20.12
CA ILE A 38 14.02 0.95 -18.68
C ILE A 38 12.89 0.25 -17.93
N ARG A 39 11.63 0.58 -18.24
CA ARG A 39 10.45 0.00 -17.59
C ARG A 39 10.35 -1.51 -17.81
N LEU A 40 10.77 -2.01 -18.96
CA LEU A 40 10.83 -3.43 -19.32
C LEU A 40 12.14 -4.11 -18.89
N TYR A 41 13.01 -3.40 -18.17
CA TYR A 41 14.27 -3.93 -17.65
C TYR A 41 15.27 -4.39 -18.73
N HIS A 42 15.18 -3.84 -19.95
CA HIS A 42 16.11 -4.14 -21.05
C HIS A 42 17.38 -3.31 -20.98
N THR A 43 17.31 -2.09 -20.44
CA THR A 43 18.46 -1.18 -20.31
C THR A 43 18.50 -0.48 -18.95
N HIS A 44 19.66 0.09 -18.60
CA HIS A 44 19.87 0.88 -17.38
C HIS A 44 19.48 0.15 -16.08
N GLN A 45 19.76 -1.15 -15.99
CA GLN A 45 19.50 -1.97 -14.81
C GLN A 45 20.19 -1.42 -13.55
N ASN A 46 21.33 -0.73 -13.71
CA ASN A 46 22.03 -0.05 -12.62
C ASN A 46 21.25 1.13 -12.00
N ARG A 47 20.12 1.54 -12.58
CA ARG A 47 19.19 2.53 -12.01
C ARG A 47 18.08 1.88 -11.20
N ILE A 48 17.89 0.57 -11.32
CA ILE A 48 16.89 -0.21 -10.59
C ILE A 48 17.54 -0.76 -9.33
N ALA A 49 16.95 -0.47 -8.18
CA ALA A 49 17.41 -0.97 -6.89
C ALA A 49 16.59 -2.19 -6.50
N GLN A 50 17.24 -3.35 -6.36
CA GLN A 50 16.69 -4.47 -5.59
C GLN A 50 16.71 -4.07 -4.11
N ILE A 51 15.70 -4.47 -3.34
CA ILE A 51 15.64 -4.24 -1.90
C ILE A 51 15.79 -5.58 -1.17
N PRO A 52 17.00 -5.96 -0.73
CA PRO A 52 17.20 -7.08 0.18
C PRO A 52 16.50 -6.85 1.51
N ALA A 53 16.00 -7.92 2.11
CA ALA A 53 15.21 -7.88 3.33
C ALA A 53 15.19 -9.25 4.00
N LYS A 54 15.30 -9.29 5.33
CA LYS A 54 15.17 -10.53 6.10
C LYS A 54 13.70 -10.85 6.36
N ALA A 55 13.41 -12.11 6.68
CA ALA A 55 12.10 -12.49 7.18
C ALA A 55 11.75 -11.64 8.42
N GLY A 56 10.60 -10.96 8.37
CA GLY A 56 10.15 -10.00 9.37
C GLY A 56 10.34 -8.53 8.96
N ASP A 57 11.21 -8.22 8.00
CA ASP A 57 11.39 -6.86 7.50
C ASP A 57 10.20 -6.41 6.63
N VAL A 58 9.99 -5.10 6.58
CA VAL A 58 8.90 -4.48 5.78
C VAL A 58 9.48 -3.52 4.76
N VAL A 59 9.19 -3.77 3.49
CA VAL A 59 9.46 -2.82 2.41
C VAL A 59 8.27 -1.88 2.26
N LEU A 60 8.49 -0.61 2.58
CA LEU A 60 7.50 0.47 2.44
C LEU A 60 7.67 1.17 1.09
N PHE A 61 6.60 1.30 0.33
CA PHE A 61 6.61 2.05 -0.92
C PHE A 61 5.23 2.62 -1.26
N VAL A 62 5.22 3.64 -2.10
CA VAL A 62 4.00 4.30 -2.58
C VAL A 62 3.61 3.73 -3.93
N GLU A 63 2.31 3.71 -4.26
CA GLU A 63 1.81 3.16 -5.53
C GLU A 63 2.46 3.79 -6.77
N CYS A 64 2.67 5.11 -6.76
CA CYS A 64 3.27 5.82 -7.88
C CYS A 64 4.79 5.60 -8.03
N LEU A 65 5.44 4.88 -7.11
CA LEU A 65 6.80 4.43 -7.30
C LEU A 65 6.81 3.37 -8.40
N MET A 66 7.62 3.54 -9.44
CA MET A 66 7.87 2.47 -10.39
C MET A 66 8.58 1.32 -9.68
N HIS A 67 7.92 0.18 -9.61
CA HIS A 67 8.39 -1.02 -8.93
C HIS A 67 7.98 -2.27 -9.70
N GLY A 68 8.60 -3.39 -9.34
CA GLY A 68 8.32 -4.69 -9.91
C GLY A 68 9.01 -5.77 -9.10
N SER A 69 9.03 -6.98 -9.66
CA SER A 69 9.89 -8.05 -9.14
C SER A 69 10.93 -8.44 -10.17
N LEU A 70 12.20 -8.44 -9.77
CA LEU A 70 13.26 -9.07 -10.53
C LEU A 70 13.04 -10.60 -10.55
N PRO A 71 13.51 -11.30 -11.60
CA PRO A 71 13.43 -12.75 -11.67
C PRO A 71 13.98 -13.39 -10.40
N TRP A 72 13.21 -14.29 -9.81
CA TRP A 72 13.62 -15.03 -8.62
C TRP A 72 14.54 -16.17 -9.03
N THR A 73 15.76 -16.21 -8.49
CA THR A 73 16.83 -17.12 -8.94
C THR A 73 17.20 -18.20 -7.93
N THR A 74 16.54 -18.23 -6.77
CA THR A 74 16.83 -19.20 -5.72
C THR A 74 15.85 -20.39 -5.73
N ASP A 75 16.29 -21.51 -5.16
CA ASP A 75 15.48 -22.72 -5.05
C ASP A 75 14.38 -22.62 -3.97
N GLN A 76 14.52 -21.68 -3.03
CA GLN A 76 13.55 -21.47 -1.96
C GLN A 76 12.35 -20.66 -2.44
N GLN A 77 11.18 -20.90 -1.87
CA GLN A 77 9.98 -20.13 -2.20
C GLN A 77 10.03 -18.75 -1.53
N ARG A 78 9.86 -17.67 -2.32
CA ARG A 78 9.65 -16.32 -1.80
C ARG A 78 8.21 -16.15 -1.33
N ARG A 79 8.00 -15.73 -0.07
CA ARG A 79 6.68 -15.36 0.47
C ARG A 79 6.70 -13.94 1.02
N SER A 80 5.65 -13.18 0.70
CA SER A 80 5.43 -11.84 1.26
C SER A 80 3.94 -11.57 1.46
N VAL A 81 3.60 -10.81 2.50
CA VAL A 81 2.26 -10.26 2.69
C VAL A 81 2.28 -8.80 2.29
N ILE A 82 1.45 -8.42 1.32
CA ILE A 82 1.30 -7.03 0.91
C ILE A 82 0.01 -6.49 1.54
N ILE A 83 0.15 -5.48 2.40
CA ILE A 83 -0.96 -4.74 2.99
C ILE A 83 -0.99 -3.36 2.33
N ARG A 84 -2.14 -2.98 1.77
CA ARG A 84 -2.30 -1.72 1.04
C ARG A 84 -3.20 -0.80 1.84
N TYR A 85 -2.68 0.38 2.16
CA TYR A 85 -3.39 1.43 2.86
C TYR A 85 -3.79 2.51 1.86
N ASN A 86 -5.07 2.83 1.83
CA ASN A 86 -5.67 3.88 1.02
C ASN A 86 -6.26 4.97 1.92
N SER A 87 -6.64 6.09 1.33
CA SER A 87 -7.56 7.03 1.99
C SER A 87 -8.86 6.32 2.39
N GLY A 88 -9.47 6.70 3.52
CA GLY A 88 -10.68 6.05 4.04
C GLY A 88 -11.92 6.13 3.14
N VAL A 89 -11.87 6.96 2.08
CA VAL A 89 -12.92 7.09 1.07
C VAL A 89 -12.66 6.28 -0.19
N VAL A 90 -11.51 5.61 -0.29
CA VAL A 90 -11.09 4.84 -1.48
C VAL A 90 -11.00 3.36 -1.13
N ALA A 91 -11.57 2.53 -1.99
CA ALA A 91 -11.28 1.10 -2.01
C ALA A 91 -10.79 0.66 -3.38
N GLU A 92 -9.91 -0.34 -3.35
CA GLU A 92 -9.56 -1.16 -4.50
C GLU A 92 -10.44 -2.42 -4.50
N SER A 93 -10.97 -2.81 -5.66
CA SER A 93 -11.71 -4.07 -5.86
C SER A 93 -13.00 -4.29 -5.04
N LEU A 94 -13.46 -3.30 -4.27
CA LEU A 94 -14.76 -3.32 -3.58
C LEU A 94 -15.84 -2.68 -4.48
N MET A 95 -16.29 -3.40 -5.51
CA MET A 95 -17.43 -3.00 -6.34
C MET A 95 -18.75 -3.18 -5.55
N GLY A 96 -18.92 -2.44 -4.46
CA GLY A 96 -20.19 -2.32 -3.73
C GLY A 96 -20.48 -3.36 -2.63
N ASN A 97 -19.69 -4.44 -2.51
CA ASN A 97 -19.94 -5.49 -1.52
C ASN A 97 -18.77 -5.60 -0.54
N TYR A 98 -18.85 -4.89 0.59
CA TYR A 98 -18.00 -5.13 1.74
C TYR A 98 -18.72 -6.07 2.70
N THR A 99 -18.12 -7.24 2.96
CA THR A 99 -18.55 -8.13 4.03
C THR A 99 -17.45 -8.15 5.10
N PRO A 100 -17.72 -7.68 6.33
CA PRO A 100 -16.72 -7.73 7.38
C PRO A 100 -16.33 -9.19 7.67
N PRO A 101 -15.08 -9.46 8.05
CA PRO A 101 -14.66 -10.80 8.43
C PRO A 101 -15.41 -11.27 9.68
N VAL A 102 -15.54 -12.60 9.85
CA VAL A 102 -16.25 -13.21 10.99
C VAL A 102 -15.66 -12.81 12.36
N PHE A 103 -14.38 -12.43 12.39
CA PHE A 103 -13.65 -11.99 13.58
C PHE A 103 -13.70 -10.46 13.80
N TYR A 104 -14.48 -9.70 13.02
CA TYR A 104 -14.48 -8.23 13.10
C TYR A 104 -14.72 -7.68 14.51
N ASN A 105 -15.63 -8.32 15.27
CA ASN A 105 -15.96 -7.92 16.64
C ASN A 105 -14.88 -8.28 17.67
N GLU A 106 -13.87 -9.07 17.29
CA GLU A 106 -12.70 -9.40 18.13
C GLU A 106 -11.58 -8.36 18.00
N LEU A 107 -11.65 -7.49 17.00
CA LEU A 107 -10.64 -6.47 16.70
C LEU A 107 -10.78 -5.25 17.60
N THR A 108 -9.67 -4.53 17.82
CA THR A 108 -9.73 -3.22 18.49
C THR A 108 -10.45 -2.19 17.62
N SER A 109 -10.92 -1.10 18.22
CA SER A 109 -11.57 0.00 17.50
C SER A 109 -10.70 0.52 16.33
N GLU A 110 -9.38 0.62 16.52
CA GLU A 110 -8.44 1.06 15.49
C GLU A 110 -8.30 0.04 14.35
N GLN A 111 -8.25 -1.26 14.67
CA GLN A 111 -8.19 -2.32 13.67
C GLN A 111 -9.47 -2.41 12.85
N GLN A 112 -10.63 -2.26 13.49
CA GLN A 112 -11.93 -2.16 12.82
C GLN A 112 -11.94 -0.99 11.83
N LEU A 113 -11.41 0.18 12.21
CA LEU A 113 -11.30 1.33 11.32
C LEU A 113 -10.42 1.03 10.10
N VAL A 114 -9.31 0.30 10.26
CA VAL A 114 -8.41 -0.03 9.13
C VAL A 114 -9.10 -0.92 8.09
N ILE A 115 -9.92 -1.88 8.51
CA ILE A 115 -10.55 -2.84 7.60
C ILE A 115 -12.00 -2.52 7.26
N SER A 116 -12.56 -1.43 7.77
CA SER A 116 -13.93 -0.98 7.51
C SER A 116 -14.16 -0.65 6.03
N GLN A 117 -15.42 -0.71 5.61
CA GLN A 117 -15.81 -0.23 4.27
C GLN A 117 -15.39 1.23 4.06
N PRO A 118 -15.11 1.66 2.83
CA PRO A 118 -14.85 3.07 2.54
C PRO A 118 -16.05 3.91 2.93
N HIS A 119 -15.79 4.99 3.64
CA HIS A 119 -16.80 5.97 4.00
C HIS A 119 -16.13 7.32 4.18
N TYR A 120 -16.91 8.39 3.98
CA TYR A 120 -16.48 9.71 4.41
C TYR A 120 -16.32 9.68 5.92
N ARG A 121 -15.06 9.68 6.34
CA ARG A 121 -14.71 9.95 7.72
C ARG A 121 -14.84 11.44 7.88
N ASN A 122 -16.01 11.87 8.31
CA ASN A 122 -16.19 13.20 8.84
C ASN A 122 -15.05 13.45 9.82
N GLU A 123 -14.07 14.27 9.42
CA GLU A 123 -12.90 14.53 10.23
C GLU A 123 -13.41 15.11 11.55
N LEU A 124 -13.27 14.33 12.64
CA LEU A 124 -13.90 14.57 13.94
C LEU A 124 -13.75 16.02 14.43
N VAL A 125 -12.67 16.70 14.04
CA VAL A 125 -12.40 18.10 14.39
C VAL A 125 -13.37 19.06 13.70
N LYS A 126 -13.62 18.90 12.40
CA LYS A 126 -14.60 19.73 11.68
C LYS A 126 -16.02 19.34 12.06
N ASP A 127 -16.27 18.06 12.26
CA ASP A 127 -17.60 17.60 12.63
C ASP A 127 -17.97 18.05 14.03
N GLN A 128 -17.05 18.12 14.99
CA GLN A 128 -17.38 18.62 16.32
C GLN A 128 -17.68 20.12 16.29
N GLU A 129 -16.86 20.94 15.61
CA GLU A 129 -17.17 22.36 15.41
C GLU A 129 -18.49 22.57 14.64
N VAL A 130 -18.74 21.77 13.60
CA VAL A 130 -19.95 21.88 12.77
C VAL A 130 -21.18 21.34 13.51
N ARG A 131 -21.07 20.29 14.32
CA ARG A 131 -22.15 19.76 15.16
C ARG A 131 -22.47 20.72 16.31
N GLU A 132 -21.45 21.33 16.91
CA GLU A 132 -21.63 22.43 17.86
C GLU A 132 -22.34 23.63 17.21
N LEU A 133 -22.11 23.87 15.91
CA LEU A 133 -22.71 24.98 15.17
C LEU A 133 -24.12 24.70 14.61
N LEU A 134 -24.39 23.48 14.15
CA LEU A 134 -25.62 23.09 13.44
C LEU A 134 -26.60 22.28 14.30
N GLY A 135 -26.16 21.77 15.46
CA GLY A 135 -26.96 20.91 16.32
C GLY A 135 -27.03 19.46 15.80
N ASP A 136 -27.21 18.50 16.71
CA ASP A 136 -27.30 17.08 16.36
C ASP A 136 -28.53 16.75 15.47
N ASP A 137 -29.61 17.53 15.59
CA ASP A 137 -30.85 17.39 14.82
C ASP A 137 -30.66 17.57 13.29
N PHE A 138 -29.54 18.12 12.84
CA PHE A 138 -29.24 18.32 11.42
C PHE A 138 -28.70 17.05 10.74
N PHE A 139 -28.19 16.09 11.52
CA PHE A 139 -27.45 14.91 11.05
C PHE A 139 -28.21 13.58 11.19
N ASP A 140 -29.41 13.60 11.79
CA ASP A 140 -30.37 12.48 11.85
C ASP A 140 -31.26 12.42 10.59
#